data_AF-A0A946VVM7-F1
#
_entry.id   AF-A0A946VVM7-F1
#
_cell.length_a   1.000
_cell.length_b   1.000
_cell.length_c   1.000
_cell.angle_alpha   90.00
_cell.angle_beta   90.00
_cell.angle_gamma   90.00
#
_symmetry.space_group_name_H-M   'P 1'
#
loop_
_entity.id
_entity.type
_entity.pdbx_description
1 polymer ?
#
loop_
_entity_poly.entity_id
_entity_poly.type
_entity_poly.pdbx_seq_one_letter_code
_entity_poly.pdbx_strand_id
1 'polypeptide(L)'
;MHAHWNKFQLVPRDWTFESVNNINLPPHVLNPGDQHSLAGSSANLGISASDPNGQTLTFSQQGLPAGLAIDANSGMINGTLPTALGTHAVTVTATDTEGSSTDTLFNWFVSDDNDQDGVVTSIDNCVAIANARQIDTDGDSVGNSCDATPYGGCESIASADVPKTISSSGTPVVQSTLSTSLQGTVSNIDVTNLSGTHSYMGDLAFTLGNPALSSVQIFTEDCQGDDDFDLNLNDDADTAI
;
A
#
# COMPACT_ATOMS: atom_id res chain seq x y z
N MET A 1 -64.11 5.52 50.17
CA MET A 1 -64.18 6.78 49.41
C MET A 1 -62.92 6.86 48.57
N HIS A 2 -63.03 6.52 47.28
CA HIS A 2 -61.92 6.57 46.33
C HIS A 2 -62.00 7.89 45.57
N ALA A 3 -60.96 8.72 45.65
CA ALA A 3 -60.83 9.92 44.85
C ALA A 3 -59.88 9.64 43.67
N HIS A 4 -60.41 9.66 42.45
CA HIS A 4 -59.65 9.62 41.22
C HIS A 4 -59.35 11.06 40.77
N TRP A 5 -58.08 11.39 40.57
CA TRP A 5 -57.65 12.67 40.01
C TRP A 5 -57.38 12.48 38.52
N ASN A 6 -58.33 12.87 37.67
CA ASN A 6 -58.11 13.02 36.23
C ASN A 6 -58.02 14.50 35.91
N LYS A 7 -56.81 15.04 35.80
CA LYS A 7 -56.40 16.15 34.92
C LYS A 7 -54.95 16.56 35.20
N PHE A 8 -54.01 15.86 34.56
CA PHE A 8 -52.71 16.45 34.24
C PHE A 8 -52.79 16.88 32.78
N GLN A 9 -52.72 18.19 32.53
CA GLN A 9 -52.55 18.74 31.19
C GLN A 9 -51.06 18.95 31.00
N LEU A 10 -50.42 18.06 30.24
CA LEU A 10 -49.06 18.31 29.77
C LEU A 10 -49.15 19.42 28.73
N VAL A 11 -48.69 20.61 29.09
CA VAL A 11 -48.39 21.66 28.11
C VAL A 11 -47.09 21.22 27.44
N PRO A 12 -47.06 20.95 26.12
CA PRO A 12 -45.80 20.78 25.44
C PRO A 12 -44.99 22.05 25.70
N ARG A 13 -43.81 21.91 26.29
CA ARG A 13 -42.86 23.01 26.28
C ARG A 13 -42.55 23.21 24.81
N ASP A 14 -43.06 24.28 24.21
CA ASP A 14 -42.64 24.72 22.89
C ASP A 14 -41.12 24.87 22.93
N TRP A 15 -40.40 23.83 22.55
CA TRP A 15 -39.03 23.93 22.12
C TRP A 15 -39.09 24.48 20.70
N THR A 16 -39.51 25.74 20.57
CA THR A 16 -38.91 26.53 19.51
C THR A 16 -37.43 26.56 19.90
N PHE A 17 -36.61 25.76 19.22
CA PHE A 17 -35.19 26.03 19.16
C PHE A 17 -35.10 27.51 18.77
N GLU A 18 -34.78 28.39 19.73
CA GLU A 18 -34.05 29.59 19.38
C GLU A 18 -32.88 29.06 18.57
N SER A 19 -32.81 29.49 17.31
CA SER A 19 -31.83 29.03 16.34
C SER A 19 -30.51 28.80 17.05
N VAL A 20 -30.00 27.57 17.00
CA VAL A 20 -28.55 27.40 17.11
C VAL A 20 -28.01 28.43 16.13
N ASN A 21 -27.29 29.45 16.62
CA ASN A 21 -26.72 30.48 15.74
C ASN A 21 -26.13 29.71 14.57
N ASN A 22 -26.59 30.01 13.34
CA ASN A 22 -26.05 29.38 12.14
C ASN A 22 -24.60 29.87 12.02
N ILE A 23 -23.70 29.25 12.77
CA ILE A 23 -22.30 29.57 12.77
C ILE A 23 -21.78 29.07 11.43
N ASN A 24 -21.26 30.00 10.64
CA ASN A 24 -20.55 29.62 9.43
C ASN A 24 -19.28 28.86 9.83
N LEU A 25 -19.13 27.63 9.35
CA LEU A 25 -17.92 26.82 9.50
C LEU A 25 -17.20 26.81 8.15
N PRO A 26 -15.86 26.95 8.14
CA PRO A 26 -15.12 26.95 6.90
C PRO A 26 -15.24 25.60 6.18
N PRO A 27 -15.07 25.59 4.84
CA PRO A 27 -15.05 24.36 4.08
C PRO A 27 -13.85 23.49 4.46
N HIS A 28 -13.96 22.19 4.18
CA HIS A 28 -12.85 21.24 4.26
C HIS A 28 -12.41 20.88 2.84
N VAL A 29 -11.11 21.01 2.54
CA VAL A 29 -10.52 20.69 1.24
C VAL A 29 -9.52 19.56 1.42
N LEU A 30 -9.65 18.50 0.61
CA LEU A 30 -8.69 17.41 0.60
C LEU A 30 -7.47 17.78 -0.25
N ASN A 31 -6.28 17.50 0.25
CA ASN A 31 -5.05 17.61 -0.52
C ASN A 31 -5.02 16.50 -1.58
N PRO A 32 -4.92 16.81 -2.89
CA PRO A 32 -4.86 15.81 -3.95
C PRO A 32 -3.52 15.05 -4.00
N GLY A 33 -2.53 15.44 -3.19
CA GLY A 33 -1.16 14.99 -3.30
C GLY A 33 -0.42 15.70 -4.43
N ASP A 34 0.90 15.50 -4.46
CA ASP A 34 1.74 16.02 -5.53
C ASP A 34 1.35 15.39 -6.88
N GLN A 35 1.37 16.21 -7.93
CA GLN A 35 0.96 15.84 -9.27
C GLN A 35 2.17 15.74 -10.18
N HIS A 36 2.19 14.75 -11.06
CA HIS A 36 3.25 14.54 -12.04
C HIS A 36 2.63 14.49 -13.43
N SER A 37 3.21 15.22 -14.39
CA SER A 37 2.72 15.20 -15.77
C SER A 37 3.83 15.47 -16.77
N LEU A 38 3.65 14.93 -17.97
CA LEU A 38 4.54 15.15 -19.10
C LEU A 38 4.41 16.59 -19.61
N ALA A 39 5.53 17.19 -19.97
CA ALA A 39 5.55 18.50 -20.61
C ALA A 39 4.70 18.51 -21.90
N GLY A 40 3.83 19.52 -22.06
CA GLY A 40 2.93 19.64 -23.21
C GLY A 40 1.71 18.70 -23.20
N SER A 41 1.56 17.82 -22.21
CA SER A 41 0.40 16.93 -22.09
C SER A 41 -0.84 17.66 -21.57
N SER A 42 -2.02 17.08 -21.79
CA SER A 42 -3.26 17.55 -21.17
C SER A 42 -3.45 16.95 -19.79
N ALA A 43 -3.90 17.75 -18.82
CA ALA A 43 -4.20 17.29 -17.47
C ALA A 43 -5.67 17.51 -17.09
N ASN A 44 -6.15 16.68 -16.16
CA ASN A 44 -7.49 16.78 -15.58
C ASN A 44 -7.46 16.32 -14.11
N LEU A 45 -7.68 17.24 -13.15
CA LEU A 45 -7.60 16.99 -11.71
C LEU A 45 -8.77 17.60 -10.95
N GLY A 46 -9.51 16.77 -10.20
CA GLY A 46 -10.65 17.22 -9.39
C GLY A 46 -10.25 17.54 -7.97
N ILE A 47 -10.57 18.74 -7.52
CA ILE A 47 -10.41 19.13 -6.12
C ILE A 47 -11.66 18.71 -5.34
N SER A 48 -11.45 17.84 -4.35
CA SER A 48 -12.52 17.38 -3.47
C SER A 48 -12.62 18.29 -2.24
N ALA A 49 -13.78 18.91 -2.07
CA ALA A 49 -14.07 19.76 -0.92
C ALA A 49 -15.53 19.63 -0.49
N SER A 50 -15.81 19.93 0.77
CA SER A 50 -17.15 19.89 1.36
C SER A 50 -17.32 20.97 2.41
N ASP A 51 -18.53 21.50 2.54
CA ASP A 51 -18.88 22.48 3.56
C ASP A 51 -19.70 21.84 4.70
N PRO A 52 -19.34 22.03 5.98
CA PRO A 52 -20.12 21.50 7.10
C PRO A 52 -21.55 22.07 7.19
N ASN A 53 -21.76 23.30 6.72
CA ASN A 53 -23.08 23.94 6.66
C ASN A 53 -23.83 23.61 5.36
N GLY A 54 -23.24 22.81 4.46
CA GLY A 54 -23.82 22.42 3.17
C GLY A 54 -23.87 23.55 2.15
N GLN A 55 -23.08 24.60 2.32
CA GLN A 55 -23.01 25.72 1.40
C GLN A 55 -22.35 25.34 0.07
N THR A 56 -22.73 26.07 -0.98
CA THR A 56 -22.05 25.98 -2.27
C THR A 56 -20.64 26.53 -2.15
N LEU A 57 -19.68 25.87 -2.79
CA LEU A 57 -18.28 26.27 -2.79
C LEU A 57 -17.90 26.95 -4.10
N THR A 58 -17.01 27.93 -3.98
CA THR A 58 -16.30 28.55 -5.10
C THR A 58 -14.80 28.28 -4.96
N PHE A 59 -14.16 27.96 -6.08
CA PHE A 59 -12.75 27.58 -6.10
C PHE A 59 -11.90 28.65 -6.80
N SER A 60 -10.71 28.88 -6.25
CA SER A 60 -9.68 29.71 -6.87
C SER A 60 -8.31 29.07 -6.72
N GLN A 61 -7.34 29.51 -7.53
CA GLN A 61 -6.01 28.92 -7.57
C GLN A 61 -4.92 29.99 -7.66
N GLN A 62 -3.74 29.65 -7.15
CA GLN A 62 -2.49 30.33 -7.43
C GLN A 62 -1.41 29.31 -7.74
N GLY A 63 -0.49 29.67 -8.64
CA GLY A 63 0.70 28.88 -8.93
C GLY A 63 0.51 27.70 -9.88
N LEU A 64 -0.69 27.50 -10.48
CA LEU A 64 -0.85 26.46 -11.51
C LEU A 64 0.16 26.63 -12.66
N PRO A 65 0.65 25.52 -13.23
CA PRO A 65 1.38 25.54 -14.49
C PRO A 65 0.63 26.33 -15.58
N ALA A 66 1.36 27.09 -16.38
CA ALA A 66 0.77 27.88 -17.46
C ALA A 66 -0.01 26.97 -18.43
N GLY A 67 -1.25 27.35 -18.75
CA GLY A 67 -2.14 26.58 -19.62
C GLY A 67 -3.13 25.68 -18.87
N LEU A 68 -2.98 25.52 -17.54
CA LEU A 68 -4.01 24.96 -16.68
C LEU A 68 -4.89 26.06 -16.08
N ALA A 69 -6.17 25.74 -15.87
CA ALA A 69 -7.13 26.58 -15.18
C ALA A 69 -8.06 25.73 -14.30
N ILE A 70 -8.55 26.33 -13.21
CA ILE A 70 -9.59 25.72 -12.37
C ILE A 70 -10.95 26.30 -12.74
N ASP A 71 -11.95 25.44 -12.92
CA ASP A 71 -13.35 25.87 -13.00
C ASP A 71 -13.85 26.20 -11.59
N ALA A 72 -14.28 27.45 -11.41
CA ALA A 72 -14.62 27.99 -10.09
C ALA A 72 -15.84 27.33 -9.44
N ASN A 73 -16.69 26.62 -10.20
CA ASN A 73 -17.91 26.00 -9.66
C ASN A 73 -17.72 24.52 -9.34
N SER A 74 -16.93 23.82 -10.15
CA SER A 74 -16.72 22.37 -10.03
C SER A 74 -15.41 21.98 -9.33
N GLY A 75 -14.47 22.92 -9.17
CA GLY A 75 -13.13 22.61 -8.67
C GLY A 75 -12.29 21.76 -9.64
N MET A 76 -12.72 21.68 -10.90
CA MET A 76 -12.05 20.90 -11.94
C MET A 76 -10.88 21.69 -12.53
N ILE A 77 -9.66 21.21 -12.34
CA ILE A 77 -8.46 21.74 -12.99
C ILE A 77 -8.28 21.02 -14.32
N ASN A 78 -8.23 21.74 -15.42
CA ASN A 78 -7.95 21.17 -16.75
C ASN A 78 -7.13 22.12 -17.62
N GLY A 79 -6.59 21.57 -18.71
CA GLY A 79 -5.87 22.33 -19.72
C GLY A 79 -4.69 21.56 -20.31
N THR A 80 -3.75 22.29 -20.90
CA THR A 80 -2.51 21.73 -21.47
C THR A 80 -1.32 22.35 -20.77
N LEU A 81 -0.41 21.51 -20.30
CA LEU A 81 0.80 21.90 -19.59
C LEU A 81 1.81 22.58 -20.51
N PRO A 82 2.73 23.40 -19.96
CA PRO A 82 3.80 23.99 -20.76
C PRO A 82 4.79 22.90 -21.21
N THR A 83 5.55 23.19 -22.26
CA THR A 83 6.71 22.36 -22.65
C THR A 83 7.95 22.65 -21.80
N ALA A 84 7.95 23.75 -21.05
CA ALA A 84 9.00 24.07 -20.10
C ALA A 84 8.86 23.17 -18.86
N LEU A 85 9.95 22.50 -18.51
CA LEU A 85 10.02 21.66 -17.32
C LEU A 85 10.10 22.52 -16.06
N GLY A 86 9.58 22.02 -14.94
CA GLY A 86 9.67 22.70 -13.66
C GLY A 86 8.69 22.22 -12.61
N THR A 87 8.93 22.65 -11.38
CA THR A 87 8.03 22.43 -10.24
C THR A 87 7.21 23.68 -9.99
N HIS A 88 5.91 23.51 -9.87
CA HIS A 88 4.94 24.55 -9.58
C HIS A 88 4.31 24.32 -8.20
N ALA A 89 4.56 25.23 -7.26
CA ALA A 89 3.85 25.20 -5.97
C ALA A 89 2.45 25.76 -6.17
N VAL A 90 1.43 24.91 -6.02
CA VAL A 90 0.02 25.22 -6.28
C VAL A 90 -0.72 25.38 -4.97
N THR A 91 -1.47 26.47 -4.85
CA THR A 91 -2.46 26.67 -3.79
C THR A 91 -3.85 26.70 -4.40
N VAL A 92 -4.76 25.87 -3.89
CA VAL A 92 -6.19 25.94 -4.22
C VAL A 92 -6.97 26.36 -2.98
N THR A 93 -7.82 27.35 -3.13
CA THR A 93 -8.71 27.87 -2.08
C THR A 93 -10.14 27.51 -2.42
N ALA A 94 -10.86 26.88 -1.47
CA ALA A 94 -12.31 26.76 -1.52
C ALA A 94 -12.94 27.78 -0.56
N THR A 95 -13.94 28.50 -1.03
CA THR A 95 -14.65 29.54 -0.28
C THR A 95 -16.15 29.27 -0.32
N ASP A 96 -16.79 29.26 0.86
CA ASP A 96 -18.24 29.12 0.98
C ASP A 96 -19.00 30.41 0.60
N THR A 97 -20.33 30.34 0.55
CA THR A 97 -21.17 31.49 0.18
C THR A 97 -21.20 32.62 1.22
N GLU A 98 -20.81 32.32 2.46
CA GLU A 98 -20.73 33.28 3.58
C GLU A 98 -19.30 33.85 3.76
N GLY A 99 -18.35 33.43 2.91
CA GLY A 99 -17.01 33.97 2.80
C GLY A 99 -15.92 33.27 3.63
N SER A 100 -16.21 32.17 4.34
CA SER A 100 -15.13 31.40 4.98
C SER A 100 -14.41 30.53 3.95
N SER A 101 -13.11 30.35 4.13
CA SER A 101 -12.27 29.67 3.15
C SER A 101 -11.22 28.76 3.78
N THR A 102 -10.82 27.74 3.03
CA THR A 102 -9.73 26.82 3.37
C THR A 102 -8.85 26.58 2.15
N ASP A 103 -7.54 26.51 2.38
CA ASP A 103 -6.54 26.26 1.35
C ASP A 103 -6.04 24.82 1.39
N THR A 104 -5.62 24.32 0.23
CA THR A 104 -4.76 23.14 0.10
C THR A 104 -3.55 23.46 -0.79
N LEU A 105 -2.40 22.90 -0.44
CA LEU A 105 -1.12 23.17 -1.09
C LEU A 105 -0.47 21.86 -1.56
N PHE A 106 -0.01 21.82 -2.80
CA PHE A 106 0.67 20.66 -3.39
C PHE A 106 1.61 21.12 -4.52
N ASN A 107 2.55 20.27 -4.91
CA ASN A 107 3.42 20.54 -6.06
C ASN A 107 2.85 19.92 -7.33
N TRP A 108 3.03 20.60 -8.45
CA TRP A 108 2.85 20.03 -9.79
C TRP A 108 4.20 19.97 -10.49
N PHE A 109 4.67 18.75 -10.78
CA PHE A 109 5.91 18.47 -11.49
C PHE A 109 5.62 18.32 -12.99
N VAL A 110 6.21 19.21 -13.78
CA VAL A 110 6.22 19.13 -15.24
C VAL A 110 7.59 18.64 -15.66
N SER A 111 7.64 17.42 -16.20
CA SER A 111 8.87 16.68 -16.45
C SER A 111 8.87 16.04 -17.84
N ASP A 112 10.01 15.50 -18.23
CA ASP A 112 10.23 14.77 -19.47
C ASP A 112 9.87 13.27 -19.36
N ASP A 113 10.01 12.59 -20.50
CA ASP A 113 9.84 11.16 -20.71
C ASP A 113 11.08 10.68 -21.49
N ASN A 114 12.03 10.09 -20.78
CA ASN A 114 13.34 9.73 -21.32
C ASN A 114 13.28 8.58 -22.32
N ASP A 115 12.35 7.63 -22.15
CA ASP A 115 12.23 6.44 -23.01
C ASP A 115 10.93 6.40 -23.85
N GLN A 116 10.09 7.43 -23.73
CA GLN A 116 8.91 7.70 -24.55
C GLN A 116 7.79 6.68 -24.38
N ASP A 117 7.61 6.15 -23.18
CA ASP A 117 6.58 5.17 -22.86
C ASP A 117 5.28 5.77 -22.29
N GLY A 118 5.26 7.08 -22.03
CA GLY A 118 4.12 7.81 -21.48
C GLY A 118 4.16 7.98 -19.96
N VAL A 119 5.21 7.52 -19.28
CA VAL A 119 5.44 7.73 -17.84
C VAL A 119 6.47 8.84 -17.65
N VAL A 120 6.21 9.68 -16.64
CA VAL A 120 7.13 10.76 -16.30
C VAL A 120 8.42 10.19 -15.72
N THR A 121 9.58 10.61 -16.22
CA THR A 121 10.90 10.09 -15.81
C THR A 121 11.15 10.12 -14.30
N SER A 122 10.59 11.07 -13.55
CA SER A 122 10.77 11.14 -12.09
C SER A 122 10.00 10.09 -11.28
N ILE A 123 9.02 9.41 -11.89
CA ILE A 123 8.21 8.35 -11.26
C ILE A 123 8.31 7.03 -12.01
N ASP A 124 9.20 6.96 -13.00
CA ASP A 124 9.41 5.82 -13.86
C ASP A 124 10.38 4.83 -13.20
N ASN A 125 9.89 3.61 -12.92
CA ASN A 125 10.68 2.53 -12.35
C ASN A 125 11.61 1.84 -13.36
N CYS A 126 11.57 2.21 -14.64
CA CYS A 126 12.55 1.85 -15.67
C CYS A 126 12.92 3.02 -16.59
N VAL A 127 13.49 4.09 -16.04
CA VAL A 127 13.92 5.35 -16.71
C VAL A 127 14.48 5.25 -18.15
N ALA A 128 15.11 4.14 -18.53
CA ALA A 128 15.75 3.97 -19.85
C ALA A 128 15.13 2.84 -20.71
N ILE A 129 14.12 2.13 -20.20
CA ILE A 129 13.51 0.98 -20.85
C ILE A 129 11.99 1.07 -20.71
N ALA A 130 11.36 1.42 -21.84
CA ALA A 130 9.93 1.64 -21.92
C ALA A 130 9.11 0.50 -21.31
N ASN A 131 8.35 0.80 -20.26
CA ASN A 131 7.57 -0.15 -19.49
C ASN A 131 6.29 0.48 -18.92
N ALA A 132 5.52 1.23 -19.72
CA ALA A 132 4.36 2.05 -19.37
C ALA A 132 3.35 1.53 -18.31
N ARG A 133 3.32 0.21 -18.05
CA ARG A 133 2.54 -0.42 -16.99
C ARG A 133 3.21 -0.39 -15.60
N GLN A 134 4.47 0.02 -15.51
CA GLN A 134 5.25 0.21 -14.28
C GLN A 134 5.17 -1.00 -13.35
N ILE A 135 5.17 -2.22 -13.92
CA ILE A 135 5.08 -3.45 -13.13
C ILE A 135 6.40 -3.62 -12.37
N ASP A 136 6.28 -3.70 -11.06
CA ASP A 136 7.32 -3.99 -10.09
C ASP A 136 6.75 -5.08 -9.17
N THR A 137 7.25 -6.31 -9.31
CA THR A 137 6.65 -7.50 -8.68
C THR A 137 7.21 -7.78 -7.29
N ASP A 138 8.48 -7.42 -7.04
CA ASP A 138 9.14 -7.62 -5.75
C ASP A 138 9.18 -6.35 -4.89
N GLY A 139 8.78 -5.20 -5.45
CA GLY A 139 8.56 -3.95 -4.74
C GLY A 139 9.84 -3.20 -4.43
N ASP A 140 10.93 -3.46 -5.15
CA ASP A 140 12.24 -2.84 -4.93
C ASP A 140 12.40 -1.48 -5.65
N SER A 141 11.34 -1.01 -6.31
CA SER A 141 11.27 0.21 -7.13
C SER A 141 12.02 0.16 -8.46
N VAL A 142 12.49 -1.02 -8.88
CA VAL A 142 13.01 -1.29 -10.23
C VAL A 142 11.94 -2.10 -10.98
N GLY A 143 11.52 -1.61 -12.15
CA GLY A 143 10.49 -2.31 -12.91
C GLY A 143 11.00 -3.62 -13.51
N ASN A 144 10.10 -4.61 -13.66
CA ASN A 144 10.43 -5.94 -14.21
C ASN A 144 11.16 -5.90 -15.56
N SER A 145 11.00 -4.82 -16.35
CA SER A 145 11.62 -4.69 -17.68
C SER A 145 13.11 -4.31 -17.64
N CYS A 146 13.57 -3.72 -16.54
CA CYS A 146 14.94 -3.26 -16.33
C CYS A 146 15.60 -3.90 -15.11
N ASP A 147 14.90 -4.82 -14.44
CA ASP A 147 15.39 -5.54 -13.27
C ASP A 147 16.04 -6.89 -13.66
N ALA A 148 17.18 -7.18 -13.03
CA ALA A 148 17.87 -8.45 -13.14
C ALA A 148 17.27 -9.54 -12.24
N THR A 149 16.52 -9.15 -11.21
CA THR A 149 15.80 -10.04 -10.30
C THR A 149 14.31 -9.68 -10.20
N PRO A 150 13.51 -9.71 -11.28
CA PRO A 150 12.13 -9.19 -11.33
C PRO A 150 11.12 -9.78 -10.33
N TYR A 151 11.53 -10.80 -9.57
CA TYR A 151 10.70 -11.52 -8.59
C TYR A 151 11.40 -11.59 -7.22
N GLY A 152 12.43 -10.77 -6.99
CA GLY A 152 13.28 -10.79 -5.82
C GLY A 152 14.56 -11.60 -6.01
N GLY A 153 15.61 -11.16 -5.34
CA GLY A 153 16.82 -11.96 -5.16
C GLY A 153 16.61 -13.08 -4.14
N CYS A 154 17.26 -14.23 -4.36
CA CYS A 154 17.32 -15.27 -3.34
C CYS A 154 18.21 -14.80 -2.18
N GLU A 155 17.67 -14.76 -0.95
CA GLU A 155 18.47 -14.58 0.26
C GLU A 155 18.87 -15.94 0.83
N SER A 156 20.17 -16.17 1.00
CA SER A 156 20.66 -17.33 1.74
C SER A 156 20.84 -16.98 3.21
N ILE A 157 20.01 -17.56 4.08
CA ILE A 157 20.06 -17.30 5.52
C ILE A 157 20.54 -18.56 6.24
N ALA A 158 21.63 -18.44 6.98
CA ALA A 158 22.12 -19.52 7.83
C ALA A 158 21.29 -19.61 9.11
N SER A 159 20.87 -20.82 9.47
CA SER A 159 20.23 -21.05 10.76
C SER A 159 21.23 -20.81 11.89
N ALA A 160 20.88 -19.92 12.82
CA ALA A 160 21.74 -19.57 13.95
C ALA A 160 21.62 -20.54 15.14
N ASP A 161 20.62 -21.43 15.12
CA ASP A 161 20.27 -22.30 16.24
C ASP A 161 20.56 -23.79 16.01
N VAL A 162 21.33 -24.10 14.96
CA VAL A 162 21.87 -25.44 14.66
C VAL A 162 23.34 -25.55 15.10
N PRO A 163 23.83 -26.75 15.48
CA PRO A 163 23.13 -28.05 15.47
C PRO A 163 22.12 -28.22 16.62
N LYS A 164 21.03 -28.95 16.36
CA LYS A 164 20.04 -29.35 17.37
C LYS A 164 20.07 -30.85 17.62
N THR A 165 19.90 -31.25 18.88
CA THR A 165 19.84 -32.66 19.27
C THR A 165 18.45 -33.23 19.00
N ILE A 166 18.39 -34.35 18.26
CA ILE A 166 17.18 -35.14 18.05
C ILE A 166 17.19 -36.31 19.05
N SER A 167 16.11 -36.47 19.83
CA SER A 167 16.02 -37.57 20.81
C SER A 167 15.74 -38.90 20.10
N SER A 168 16.51 -39.93 20.41
CA SER A 168 16.37 -41.29 19.86
C SER A 168 15.18 -42.09 20.42
N SER A 169 14.28 -41.44 21.16
CA SER A 169 13.09 -42.07 21.75
C SER A 169 11.93 -41.09 21.88
N GLY A 170 10.71 -41.62 21.76
CA GLY A 170 9.46 -40.85 21.77
C GLY A 170 9.09 -40.28 20.40
N THR A 171 8.20 -39.29 20.38
CA THR A 171 7.85 -38.48 19.19
C THR A 171 8.26 -37.01 19.41
N PRO A 172 9.56 -36.72 19.64
CA PRO A 172 10.02 -35.37 19.91
C PRO A 172 9.86 -34.49 18.66
N VAL A 173 9.36 -33.27 18.85
CA VAL A 173 9.40 -32.24 17.80
C VAL A 173 10.60 -31.34 18.07
N VAL A 174 11.55 -31.30 17.14
CA VAL A 174 12.70 -30.39 17.18
C VAL A 174 12.43 -29.28 16.17
N GLN A 175 12.38 -28.04 16.64
CA GLN A 175 12.13 -26.87 15.78
C GLN A 175 13.41 -26.06 15.65
N SER A 176 13.80 -25.67 14.44
CA SER A 176 14.77 -24.61 14.15
C SER A 176 14.02 -23.41 13.57
N THR A 177 14.35 -22.20 14.00
CA THR A 177 13.66 -20.99 13.55
C THR A 177 14.61 -20.07 12.79
N LEU A 178 14.23 -19.73 11.57
CA LEU A 178 14.89 -18.73 10.73
C LEU A 178 14.06 -17.45 10.73
N SER A 179 14.71 -16.30 10.80
CA SER A 179 14.06 -15.01 10.66
C SER A 179 14.70 -14.26 9.50
N THR A 180 13.88 -13.77 8.58
CA THR A 180 14.30 -12.92 7.45
C THR A 180 13.72 -11.52 7.62
N SER A 181 14.41 -10.53 7.06
CA SER A 181 13.89 -9.16 6.90
C SER A 181 13.33 -8.89 5.50
N LEU A 182 13.23 -9.93 4.64
CA LEU A 182 12.62 -9.79 3.33
C LEU A 182 11.18 -9.29 3.45
N GLN A 183 10.84 -8.36 2.57
CA GLN A 183 9.47 -7.88 2.39
C GLN A 183 8.89 -8.56 1.15
N GLY A 184 7.57 -8.71 1.10
CA GLY A 184 6.87 -9.38 0.00
C GLY A 184 6.47 -10.82 0.31
N THR A 185 6.20 -11.59 -0.75
CA THR A 185 5.76 -12.99 -0.65
C THR A 185 6.93 -13.90 -0.99
N VAL A 186 7.24 -14.85 -0.11
CA VAL A 186 8.22 -15.89 -0.42
C VAL A 186 7.57 -16.89 -1.37
N SER A 187 8.14 -17.02 -2.57
CA SER A 187 7.61 -17.86 -3.66
C SER A 187 8.21 -19.26 -3.71
N ASN A 188 9.42 -19.44 -3.20
CA ASN A 188 10.15 -20.71 -3.17
C ASN A 188 11.09 -20.74 -1.95
N ILE A 189 11.24 -21.91 -1.33
CA ILE A 189 12.17 -22.12 -0.21
C ILE A 189 13.03 -23.36 -0.47
N ASP A 190 14.33 -23.12 -0.63
CA ASP A 190 15.34 -24.18 -0.67
C ASP A 190 16.04 -24.31 0.68
N VAL A 191 15.93 -25.49 1.31
CA VAL A 191 16.67 -25.88 2.50
C VAL A 191 17.90 -26.68 2.08
N THR A 192 19.07 -26.03 2.11
CA THR A 192 20.34 -26.65 1.71
C THR A 192 21.21 -27.06 2.90
N ASN A 193 22.05 -28.08 2.71
CA ASN A 193 23.00 -28.60 3.71
C ASN A 193 22.31 -29.06 5.01
N LEU A 194 21.14 -29.68 4.90
CA LEU A 194 20.47 -30.30 6.04
C LEU A 194 21.14 -31.65 6.31
N SER A 195 22.08 -31.66 7.25
CA SER A 195 22.83 -32.88 7.60
C SER A 195 22.70 -33.27 9.07
N GLY A 196 22.72 -34.56 9.37
CA GLY A 196 22.70 -35.06 10.75
C GLY A 196 22.71 -36.58 10.84
N THR A 197 22.50 -37.10 12.05
CA THR A 197 22.46 -38.54 12.33
C THR A 197 21.27 -38.89 13.21
N HIS A 198 20.62 -40.02 12.95
CA HIS A 198 19.57 -40.59 13.80
C HIS A 198 19.58 -42.12 13.67
N SER A 199 19.10 -42.85 14.68
CA SER A 199 19.16 -44.32 14.66
C SER A 199 18.33 -44.98 13.55
N TYR A 200 17.34 -44.28 13.00
CA TYR A 200 16.57 -44.71 11.84
C TYR A 200 16.07 -43.47 11.10
N MET A 201 16.47 -43.28 9.83
CA MET A 201 15.96 -42.21 8.98
C MET A 201 14.45 -42.30 8.71
N GLY A 202 13.91 -43.51 8.61
CA GLY A 202 12.47 -43.72 8.44
C GLY A 202 11.59 -43.18 9.57
N ASP A 203 12.16 -42.89 10.75
CA ASP A 203 11.43 -42.30 11.87
C ASP A 203 11.29 -40.77 11.76
N LEU A 204 11.99 -40.14 10.80
CA LEU A 204 12.04 -38.69 10.66
C LEU A 204 11.05 -38.17 9.62
N ALA A 205 10.40 -37.07 9.96
CA ALA A 205 9.64 -36.23 9.05
C ALA A 205 10.16 -34.80 9.16
N PHE A 206 10.39 -34.15 8.02
CA PHE A 206 10.77 -32.74 7.98
C PHE A 206 9.61 -31.91 7.47
N THR A 207 9.32 -30.83 8.21
CA THR A 207 8.20 -29.93 7.92
C THR A 207 8.71 -28.50 7.93
N LEU A 208 8.40 -27.76 6.88
CA LEU A 208 8.60 -26.32 6.82
C LEU A 208 7.31 -25.62 7.27
N GLY A 209 7.40 -24.58 8.10
CA GLY A 209 6.24 -23.87 8.60
C GLY A 209 6.45 -22.37 8.73
N ASN A 210 5.38 -21.59 8.55
CA ASN A 210 5.39 -20.14 8.77
C ASN A 210 4.80 -19.77 10.16
N PRO A 211 5.04 -18.54 10.65
CA PRO A 211 4.48 -18.07 11.92
C PRO A 211 2.94 -18.04 11.98
N ALA A 212 2.27 -18.05 10.83
CA ALA A 212 0.81 -18.10 10.70
C ALA A 212 0.24 -19.54 10.71
N LEU A 213 1.07 -20.55 11.04
CA LEU A 213 0.72 -21.97 11.18
C LEU A 213 0.34 -22.70 9.88
N SER A 214 0.76 -22.18 8.73
CA SER A 214 0.78 -22.96 7.48
C SER A 214 2.04 -23.82 7.46
N SER A 215 1.93 -25.11 7.17
CA SER A 215 3.09 -26.01 7.10
C SER A 215 3.01 -26.97 5.92
N VAL A 216 4.15 -27.20 5.27
CA VAL A 216 4.32 -28.20 4.21
C VAL A 216 5.33 -29.25 4.67
N GLN A 217 4.97 -30.52 4.51
CA GLN A 217 5.88 -31.62 4.79
C GLN A 217 6.74 -31.83 3.54
N ILE A 218 8.06 -31.66 3.71
CA ILE A 218 9.03 -31.61 2.61
C ILE A 218 9.87 -32.89 2.49
N PHE A 219 9.69 -33.84 3.41
CA PHE A 219 10.32 -35.16 3.37
C PHE A 219 9.56 -36.16 4.24
N THR A 220 9.34 -37.37 3.72
CA THR A 220 8.72 -38.51 4.43
C THR A 220 9.42 -39.83 4.10
N GLU A 221 9.87 -40.57 5.11
CA GLU A 221 10.04 -42.05 5.14
C GLU A 221 10.80 -42.77 3.99
N ASP A 222 11.46 -42.07 3.07
CA ASP A 222 12.00 -42.68 1.84
C ASP A 222 13.33 -43.46 2.04
N CYS A 223 14.01 -43.29 3.17
CA CYS A 223 15.29 -43.94 3.46
C CYS A 223 15.14 -45.01 4.55
N GLN A 224 14.76 -46.23 4.17
CA GLN A 224 14.73 -47.36 5.12
C GLN A 224 16.14 -47.93 5.33
N GLY A 225 16.76 -47.56 6.46
CA GLY A 225 17.94 -48.24 7.00
C GLY A 225 19.23 -47.41 7.13
N ASP A 226 19.20 -46.11 6.83
CA ASP A 226 20.36 -45.22 6.99
C ASP A 226 20.38 -44.54 8.38
N ASP A 227 21.59 -44.34 8.92
CA ASP A 227 21.83 -43.72 10.23
C ASP A 227 22.21 -42.22 10.12
N ASP A 228 22.48 -41.75 8.91
CA ASP A 228 22.87 -40.38 8.58
C ASP A 228 22.04 -39.81 7.41
N PHE A 229 21.99 -38.49 7.34
CA PHE A 229 21.37 -37.76 6.23
C PHE A 229 22.20 -36.55 5.84
N ASP A 230 22.19 -36.27 4.55
CA ASP A 230 22.71 -35.04 3.93
C ASP A 230 21.75 -34.69 2.78
N LEU A 231 20.81 -33.79 3.07
CA LEU A 231 19.66 -33.51 2.22
C LEU A 231 19.67 -32.05 1.77
N ASN A 232 19.23 -31.87 0.53
CA ASN A 232 18.75 -30.59 0.02
C ASN A 232 17.27 -30.75 -0.30
N LEU A 233 16.43 -29.95 0.32
CA LEU A 233 14.98 -30.04 0.21
C LEU A 233 14.43 -28.75 -0.41
N ASN A 234 13.50 -28.89 -1.35
CA ASN A 234 12.73 -27.81 -1.95
C ASN A 234 11.29 -27.93 -1.41
N ASP A 235 10.60 -26.82 -1.18
CA ASP A 235 9.18 -26.81 -0.80
C ASP A 235 8.22 -27.18 -1.95
N ASP A 236 8.77 -27.43 -3.15
CA ASP A 236 8.05 -27.85 -4.37
C ASP A 236 6.98 -26.83 -4.78
N ALA A 237 7.11 -25.58 -4.31
CA ALA A 237 6.31 -24.47 -4.77
C ALA A 237 6.61 -24.28 -6.26
N ASP A 238 5.56 -24.44 -7.09
CA ASP A 238 5.67 -24.35 -8.54
C ASP A 238 6.43 -23.06 -8.88
N THR A 239 7.59 -23.21 -9.51
CA THR A 239 8.38 -22.07 -9.99
C THR A 239 7.55 -21.42 -11.08
N ALA A 240 6.67 -20.50 -10.69
CA ALA A 240 5.81 -19.78 -11.61
C ALA A 240 6.72 -19.01 -12.58
N ILE A 241 6.83 -19.59 -13.77
CA ILE A 241 7.60 -19.15 -14.94
C ILE A 241 7.04 -17.83 -15.46
#